data_AF-A0A2K3J482-F1
#
_entry.id   AF-A0A2K3J482-F1
#
_cell.length_a   1.000
_cell.length_b   1.000
_cell.length_c   1.000
_cell.angle_alpha   90.00
_cell.angle_beta   90.00
_cell.angle_gamma   90.00
#
_symmetry.space_group_name_H-M   'P 1'
#
loop_
_entity.id
_entity.type
_entity.pdbx_description
1 polymer ?
#
loop_
_entity_poly.entity_id
_entity_poly.type
_entity_poly.pdbx_seq_one_letter_code
_entity_poly.pdbx_strand_id
1 'polypeptide(L)'
;MKREGNLSYWSVVSIGIGGMVGGGIFAVLGLAVQLGHGGTPVAFALAGLIALVSSYSYARLSVKYPNQGGTVEFLNQGFGTGIFTGGMNILLWISYIVMLSLYAFAFGSYGASFFPASEQLFWRHALMSGVILLFTGLNALGATFVGKTEEWIVGLKISILLIFVSVGLWTVNLQQVQPSNWSNLPELIAGGMIIFLAYEGFELIANASVDVKNPKKNLPRAFYTSVLFVIGLYILISFVTVGNLSVG
;
A
#
# COMPACT_ATOMS: atom_id res chain seq x y z
N MET A 1 3.67 34.92 3.58
CA MET A 1 4.95 34.18 3.60
C MET A 1 4.64 32.72 3.27
N LYS A 2 5.11 32.16 2.15
CA LYS A 2 4.93 30.72 1.87
C LYS A 2 5.70 29.95 2.94
N ARG A 3 5.00 29.14 3.76
CA ARG A 3 5.65 28.24 4.72
C ARG A 3 6.63 27.37 3.93
N GLU A 4 7.91 27.40 4.27
CA GLU A 4 8.84 26.42 3.71
C GLU A 4 8.45 25.05 4.24
N GLY A 5 8.34 24.07 3.34
CA GLY A 5 8.02 22.71 3.71
C GLY A 5 9.05 22.15 4.70
N ASN A 6 8.61 21.37 5.68
CA ASN A 6 9.50 20.77 6.67
C ASN A 6 9.97 19.35 6.29
N LEU A 7 9.29 18.70 5.34
CA LEU A 7 9.57 17.31 4.97
C LEU A 7 10.74 17.22 3.99
N SER A 8 11.72 16.40 4.35
CA SER A 8 12.86 16.06 3.49
C SER A 8 12.44 15.09 2.38
N TYR A 9 13.25 14.94 1.34
CA TYR A 9 13.01 13.96 0.27
C TYR A 9 12.80 12.54 0.82
N TRP A 10 13.66 12.09 1.73
CA TRP A 10 13.56 10.74 2.32
C TRP A 10 12.35 10.56 3.22
N SER A 11 11.92 11.61 3.91
CA SER A 11 10.69 11.59 4.69
C SER A 11 9.48 11.38 3.77
N VAL A 12 9.44 12.05 2.61
CA VAL A 12 8.34 11.89 1.64
C VAL A 12 8.37 10.51 0.95
N VAL A 13 9.57 10.00 0.62
CA VAL A 13 9.72 8.62 0.12
C VAL A 13 9.23 7.61 1.17
N SER A 14 9.57 7.83 2.44
CA SER A 14 9.13 6.97 3.54
C SER A 14 7.61 7.01 3.75
N ILE A 15 6.96 8.16 3.52
CA ILE A 15 5.49 8.26 3.51
C ILE A 15 4.90 7.39 2.39
N GLY A 16 5.44 7.48 1.17
CA GLY A 16 4.97 6.69 0.04
C GLY A 16 5.17 5.18 0.21
N ILE A 17 6.40 4.77 0.54
CA ILE A 17 6.73 3.37 0.83
C ILE A 17 5.94 2.88 2.04
N GLY A 18 5.83 3.70 3.08
CA GLY A 18 5.13 3.36 4.31
C GLY A 18 3.65 3.10 4.08
N GLY A 19 2.99 3.98 3.33
CA GLY A 19 1.59 3.83 2.93
C GLY A 19 1.35 2.56 2.11
N MET A 20 2.22 2.28 1.13
CA MET A 20 2.05 1.08 0.30
C MET A 20 2.33 -0.19 1.10
N VAL A 21 3.50 -0.31 1.72
CA VAL A 21 3.99 -1.55 2.35
C VAL A 21 3.28 -1.86 3.67
N GLY A 22 2.85 -0.84 4.42
CA GLY A 22 2.29 -1.02 5.76
C GLY A 22 1.04 -1.90 5.78
N GLY A 23 0.11 -1.65 4.88
CA GLY A 23 -1.12 -2.42 4.80
C GLY A 23 -1.31 -3.16 3.47
N GLY A 24 -0.60 -2.77 2.40
CA GLY A 24 -0.76 -3.35 1.08
C GLY A 24 -0.36 -4.83 1.03
N ILE A 25 0.95 -5.11 0.98
CA ILE A 25 1.46 -6.48 0.78
C ILE A 25 0.96 -7.47 1.83
N PHE A 26 0.91 -7.05 3.10
CA PHE A 26 0.48 -7.92 4.19
C PHE A 26 -1.01 -8.26 4.11
N ALA A 27 -1.86 -7.38 3.56
CA ALA A 27 -3.29 -7.68 3.45
C ALA A 27 -3.67 -8.41 2.17
N VAL A 28 -3.00 -8.12 1.04
CA VAL A 28 -3.43 -8.66 -0.26
C VAL A 28 -2.66 -9.89 -0.72
N LEU A 29 -1.45 -10.15 -0.21
CA LEU A 29 -0.56 -11.19 -0.77
C LEU A 29 -1.22 -12.57 -0.75
N GLY A 30 -1.83 -12.97 0.37
CA GLY A 30 -2.46 -14.29 0.48
C GLY A 30 -3.58 -14.49 -0.55
N LEU A 31 -4.47 -13.50 -0.69
CA LEU A 31 -5.56 -13.55 -1.67
C LEU A 31 -5.04 -13.47 -3.11
N ALA A 32 -3.99 -12.69 -3.36
CA ALA A 32 -3.32 -12.61 -4.64
C ALA A 32 -2.63 -13.93 -5.05
N VAL A 33 -2.06 -14.67 -4.09
CA VAL A 33 -1.52 -16.02 -4.32
C VAL A 33 -2.63 -17.01 -4.60
N GLN A 34 -3.74 -16.93 -3.85
CA GLN A 34 -4.91 -17.79 -4.06
C GLN A 34 -5.56 -17.59 -5.44
N LEU A 35 -5.57 -16.36 -5.97
CA LEU A 35 -6.16 -16.04 -7.26
C LEU A 35 -5.18 -16.13 -8.42
N GLY A 36 -3.90 -15.78 -8.23
CA GLY A 36 -2.90 -15.72 -9.29
C GLY A 36 -2.05 -16.97 -9.43
N HIS A 37 -2.03 -17.81 -8.40
CA HIS A 37 -1.17 -18.97 -8.26
C HIS A 37 0.31 -18.66 -8.62
N GLY A 38 0.94 -19.47 -9.49
CA GLY A 38 2.28 -19.25 -10.01
C GLY A 38 2.47 -17.91 -10.73
N GLY A 39 1.37 -17.32 -11.22
CA GLY A 39 1.33 -16.07 -11.97
C GLY A 39 1.27 -14.82 -11.09
N THR A 40 1.15 -14.95 -9.77
CA THR A 40 1.03 -13.82 -8.85
C THR A 40 2.15 -12.77 -9.01
N PRO A 41 3.44 -13.11 -9.20
CA PRO A 41 4.48 -12.09 -9.44
C PRO A 41 4.23 -11.24 -10.69
N VAL A 42 3.67 -11.85 -11.75
CA VAL A 42 3.30 -11.14 -12.97
C VAL A 42 2.09 -10.23 -12.72
N ALA A 43 1.10 -10.68 -11.95
CA ALA A 43 -0.01 -9.84 -11.54
C ALA A 43 0.47 -8.62 -10.73
N PHE A 44 1.45 -8.79 -9.84
CA PHE A 44 2.08 -7.68 -9.11
C PHE A 44 2.81 -6.71 -10.03
N ALA A 45 3.51 -7.21 -11.05
CA ALA A 45 4.16 -6.38 -12.05
C ALA A 45 3.14 -5.57 -12.86
N LEU A 46 2.06 -6.20 -13.35
CA LEU A 46 1.03 -5.54 -14.14
C LEU A 46 0.29 -4.45 -13.33
N ALA A 47 -0.15 -4.78 -12.12
CA ALA A 47 -0.77 -3.81 -11.21
C ALA A 47 0.20 -2.66 -10.87
N GLY A 48 1.49 -2.99 -10.71
CA GLY A 48 2.56 -2.02 -10.50
C GLY A 48 2.75 -1.06 -11.67
N LEU A 49 2.67 -1.55 -12.92
CA LEU A 49 2.73 -0.70 -14.10
C LEU A 49 1.56 0.29 -14.16
N ILE A 50 0.35 -0.16 -13.81
CA ILE A 50 -0.82 0.72 -13.70
C ILE A 50 -0.57 1.77 -12.62
N ALA A 51 -0.06 1.38 -11.45
CA ALA A 51 0.31 2.30 -10.38
C ALA A 51 1.37 3.31 -10.80
N LEU A 52 2.36 2.90 -11.60
CA LEU A 52 3.40 3.79 -12.12
C LEU A 52 2.83 4.84 -13.07
N VAL A 53 1.92 4.45 -13.97
CA VAL A 53 1.22 5.38 -14.87
C VAL A 53 0.35 6.36 -14.06
N SER A 54 -0.40 5.87 -13.06
CA SER A 54 -1.16 6.72 -12.16
C SER A 54 -0.25 7.70 -11.39
N SER A 55 0.88 7.22 -10.88
CA SER A 55 1.85 8.04 -10.14
C SER A 55 2.43 9.18 -10.97
N TYR A 56 2.53 9.02 -12.30
CA TYR A 56 2.94 10.10 -13.21
C TYR A 56 1.96 11.29 -13.16
N SER A 57 0.66 11.00 -13.25
CA SER A 57 -0.39 12.01 -13.14
C SER A 57 -0.36 12.70 -11.77
N TYR A 58 -0.27 11.90 -10.69
CA TYR A 58 -0.14 12.42 -9.33
C TYR A 58 1.10 13.30 -9.14
N ALA A 59 2.26 12.91 -9.68
CA ALA A 59 3.48 13.68 -9.60
C ALA A 59 3.35 15.06 -10.26
N ARG A 60 2.73 15.13 -11.45
CA ARG A 60 2.54 16.39 -12.18
C ARG A 60 1.51 17.28 -11.50
N LEU A 61 0.40 16.71 -11.05
CA LEU A 61 -0.69 17.43 -10.39
C LEU A 61 -0.25 17.93 -8.99
N SER A 62 0.45 17.12 -8.20
CA SER A 62 0.95 17.53 -6.87
C SER A 62 1.95 18.69 -6.94
N VAL A 63 2.73 18.78 -8.02
CA VAL A 63 3.64 19.93 -8.25
C VAL A 63 2.86 21.18 -8.66
N LYS A 64 1.83 21.03 -9.51
CA LYS A 64 1.06 22.16 -10.04
C LYS A 64 0.06 22.72 -9.01
N TYR A 65 -0.57 21.83 -8.24
CA TYR A 65 -1.64 22.13 -7.30
C TYR A 65 -1.33 21.50 -5.91
N PRO A 66 -0.28 21.98 -5.21
CA PRO A 66 0.05 21.46 -3.89
C PRO A 66 -1.04 21.84 -2.88
N ASN A 67 -1.74 20.84 -2.35
CA ASN A 67 -2.84 21.00 -1.41
C ASN A 67 -2.94 19.77 -0.49
N GLN A 68 -3.36 19.97 0.76
CA GLN A 68 -3.58 18.89 1.73
C GLN A 68 -4.73 17.95 1.33
N GLY A 69 -5.67 18.42 0.49
CA GLY A 69 -6.77 17.61 -0.04
C GLY A 69 -6.37 16.63 -1.16
N GLY A 70 -5.10 16.64 -1.60
CA GLY A 70 -4.54 15.68 -2.56
C GLY A 70 -5.42 15.45 -3.78
N THR A 71 -5.90 14.22 -3.96
CA THR A 71 -6.73 13.77 -5.09
C THR A 71 -7.98 14.64 -5.30
N VAL A 72 -8.63 15.07 -4.22
CA VAL A 72 -9.85 15.88 -4.28
C VAL A 72 -9.57 17.25 -4.89
N GLU A 73 -8.42 17.85 -4.55
CA GLU A 73 -8.00 19.12 -5.15
C GLU A 73 -7.79 18.96 -6.66
N PHE A 74 -7.20 17.85 -7.10
CA PHE A 74 -6.99 17.60 -8.53
C PHE A 74 -8.31 17.54 -9.30
N LEU A 75 -9.32 16.92 -8.70
CA LEU A 75 -10.67 16.87 -9.26
C LEU A 75 -11.32 18.25 -9.29
N ASN A 76 -11.22 19.02 -8.22
CA ASN A 76 -11.76 20.39 -8.16
C ASN A 76 -11.12 21.30 -9.23
N GLN A 77 -9.81 21.19 -9.44
CA GLN A 77 -9.10 21.96 -10.47
C GLN A 77 -9.44 21.51 -11.90
N GLY A 78 -9.75 20.23 -12.10
CA GLY A 78 -10.07 19.67 -13.42
C GLY A 78 -11.54 19.84 -13.84
N PHE A 79 -12.47 19.69 -12.89
CA PHE A 79 -13.91 19.58 -13.16
C PHE A 79 -14.76 20.65 -12.45
N GLY A 80 -14.14 21.49 -11.61
CA GLY A 80 -14.84 22.47 -10.78
C GLY A 80 -15.49 21.84 -9.54
N THR A 81 -15.93 22.69 -8.62
CA THR A 81 -16.66 22.25 -7.42
C THR A 81 -18.13 22.02 -7.76
N GLY A 82 -18.64 20.81 -7.57
CA GLY A 82 -20.03 20.48 -7.87
C GLY A 82 -20.40 19.07 -7.45
N ILE A 83 -21.57 18.60 -7.91
CA ILE A 83 -22.10 17.27 -7.56
C ILE A 83 -21.15 16.16 -8.01
N PHE A 84 -20.53 16.29 -9.18
CA PHE A 84 -19.59 15.29 -9.68
C PHE A 84 -18.36 15.16 -8.78
N THR A 85 -17.66 16.26 -8.48
CA THR A 85 -16.46 16.23 -7.64
C THR A 85 -16.77 15.89 -6.18
N GLY A 86 -17.93 16.34 -5.67
CA GLY A 86 -18.44 15.91 -4.36
C GLY A 86 -18.74 14.41 -4.30
N GLY A 87 -19.37 13.85 -5.35
CA GLY A 87 -19.64 12.41 -5.46
C GLY A 87 -18.36 11.59 -5.51
N MET A 88 -17.37 12.02 -6.29
CA MET A 88 -16.06 11.37 -6.34
C MET A 88 -15.33 11.44 -4.99
N ASN A 89 -15.44 12.54 -4.25
CA ASN A 89 -14.89 12.65 -2.90
C ASN A 89 -15.56 11.68 -1.92
N ILE A 90 -16.88 11.48 -2.02
CA ILE A 90 -17.59 10.46 -1.22
C ILE A 90 -17.10 9.05 -1.57
N LEU A 91 -16.89 8.76 -2.85
CA LEU A 91 -16.34 7.47 -3.29
C LEU A 91 -14.92 7.24 -2.74
N LEU A 92 -14.07 8.26 -2.75
CA LEU A 92 -12.74 8.22 -2.12
C LEU A 92 -12.83 8.00 -0.60
N TRP A 93 -13.79 8.63 0.07
CA TRP A 93 -14.00 8.38 1.49
C TRP A 93 -14.44 6.94 1.78
N ILE A 94 -15.31 6.37 0.94
CA ILE A 94 -15.71 4.96 1.04
C ILE A 94 -14.52 4.03 0.78
N SER A 95 -13.62 4.33 -0.16
CA SER A 95 -12.43 3.51 -0.41
C SER A 95 -11.52 3.46 0.82
N TYR A 96 -11.35 4.58 1.54
CA TYR A 96 -10.63 4.59 2.82
C TYR A 96 -11.27 3.69 3.87
N ILE A 97 -12.61 3.62 3.96
CA ILE A 97 -13.31 2.70 4.90
C ILE A 97 -13.02 1.24 4.55
N VAL A 98 -13.06 0.89 3.26
CA VAL A 98 -12.73 -0.47 2.78
C VAL A 98 -11.27 -0.81 3.09
N MET A 99 -10.35 0.13 2.86
CA MET A 99 -8.93 -0.07 3.13
C MET A 99 -8.64 -0.25 4.62
N LEU A 100 -9.26 0.56 5.51
CA LEU A 100 -9.15 0.38 6.95
C LEU A 100 -9.66 -1.00 7.41
N SER A 101 -10.77 -1.46 6.81
CA SER A 101 -11.34 -2.79 7.09
C SER A 101 -10.38 -3.91 6.66
N LEU A 102 -9.74 -3.75 5.49
CA LEU A 102 -8.75 -4.69 4.97
C LEU A 102 -7.50 -4.75 5.87
N TYR A 103 -7.02 -3.61 6.37
CA TYR A 103 -5.87 -3.55 7.27
C TYR A 103 -6.18 -4.16 8.64
N ALA A 104 -7.38 -3.89 9.18
CA ALA A 104 -7.84 -4.52 10.42
C ALA A 104 -7.96 -6.04 10.26
N PHE A 105 -8.49 -6.52 9.12
CA PHE A 105 -8.56 -7.94 8.80
C PHE A 105 -7.17 -8.59 8.75
N ALA A 106 -6.20 -7.95 8.08
CA ALA A 106 -4.82 -8.44 8.04
C ALA A 106 -4.20 -8.50 9.44
N PHE A 107 -4.31 -7.42 10.22
CA PHE A 107 -3.81 -7.35 11.58
C PHE A 107 -4.40 -8.45 12.47
N GLY A 108 -5.72 -8.63 12.44
CA GLY A 108 -6.38 -9.68 13.22
C GLY A 108 -6.01 -11.08 12.74
N SER A 109 -5.81 -11.30 11.44
CA SER A 109 -5.44 -12.61 10.89
C SER A 109 -4.01 -13.00 11.28
N TYR A 110 -3.04 -12.07 11.17
CA TYR A 110 -1.69 -12.31 11.66
C TYR A 110 -1.66 -12.48 13.18
N GLY A 111 -2.36 -11.62 13.92
CA GLY A 111 -2.39 -11.69 15.38
C GLY A 111 -3.05 -12.98 15.91
N ALA A 112 -4.09 -13.47 15.24
CA ALA A 112 -4.73 -14.73 15.60
C ALA A 112 -3.80 -15.94 15.44
N SER A 113 -2.81 -15.88 14.54
CA SER A 113 -1.87 -17.00 14.32
C SER A 113 -1.00 -17.34 15.53
N PHE A 114 -0.90 -16.43 16.51
CA PHE A 114 -0.22 -16.67 17.79
C PHE A 114 -1.06 -17.48 18.80
N PHE A 115 -2.33 -17.75 18.50
CA PHE A 115 -3.27 -18.45 19.38
C PHE A 115 -3.56 -19.88 18.87
N PRO A 116 -4.02 -20.79 19.76
CA PRO A 116 -4.41 -22.14 19.38
C PRO A 116 -5.50 -22.13 18.29
N ALA A 117 -5.43 -23.09 17.35
CA ALA A 117 -6.33 -23.18 16.20
C ALA A 117 -7.83 -23.09 16.55
N SER A 118 -8.23 -23.66 17.68
CA SER A 118 -9.62 -23.64 18.18
C SER A 118 -10.12 -22.24 18.55
N GLU A 119 -9.22 -21.31 18.88
CA GLU A 119 -9.56 -19.95 19.33
C GLU A 119 -9.26 -18.87 18.29
N GLN A 120 -8.61 -19.22 17.18
CA GLN A 120 -8.17 -18.25 16.18
C GLN A 120 -9.33 -17.42 15.61
N LEU A 121 -10.52 -18.02 15.45
CA LEU A 121 -11.69 -17.29 14.97
C LEU A 121 -12.09 -16.16 15.94
N PHE A 122 -12.12 -16.46 17.24
CA PHE A 122 -12.42 -15.48 18.29
C PHE A 122 -11.36 -14.38 18.33
N TRP A 123 -10.08 -14.76 18.43
CA TRP A 123 -8.98 -13.79 18.52
C TRP A 123 -8.84 -12.94 17.26
N ARG A 124 -9.10 -13.49 16.07
CA ARG A 124 -9.13 -12.72 14.83
C ARG A 124 -10.15 -11.58 14.92
N HIS A 125 -11.40 -11.89 15.27
CA HIS A 125 -12.45 -10.87 15.40
C HIS A 125 -12.17 -9.88 16.54
N ALA A 126 -11.69 -10.37 17.68
CA ALA A 126 -11.32 -9.51 18.82
C ALA A 126 -10.22 -8.51 18.46
N LEU A 127 -9.16 -8.95 17.77
CA LEU A 127 -8.05 -8.10 17.34
C LEU A 127 -8.44 -7.14 16.21
N MET A 128 -9.29 -7.57 15.26
CA MET A 128 -9.85 -6.71 14.22
C MET A 128 -10.62 -5.53 14.82
N SER A 129 -11.54 -5.80 15.76
CA SER A 129 -12.29 -4.75 16.44
C SER A 129 -11.40 -3.92 17.36
N GLY A 130 -10.48 -4.57 18.08
CA GLY A 130 -9.57 -3.92 19.02
C GLY A 130 -8.66 -2.89 18.37
N VAL A 131 -8.07 -3.21 17.20
CA VAL A 131 -7.17 -2.27 16.50
C VAL A 131 -7.92 -1.03 15.98
N ILE A 132 -9.16 -1.19 15.48
CA ILE A 132 -9.99 -0.06 15.04
C ILE A 132 -10.32 0.85 16.23
N LEU A 133 -10.78 0.26 17.35
CA LEU A 133 -11.13 1.02 18.55
C LEU A 133 -9.92 1.73 19.16
N LEU A 134 -8.75 1.07 19.15
CA LEU A 134 -7.50 1.66 19.62
C LEU A 134 -7.13 2.90 18.80
N PHE A 135 -7.06 2.80 17.47
CA PHE A 135 -6.70 3.94 16.63
C PHE A 135 -7.77 5.04 16.63
N THR A 136 -9.04 4.68 16.76
CA THR A 136 -10.12 5.66 16.97
C THR A 136 -9.92 6.44 18.27
N GLY A 137 -9.61 5.76 19.37
CA GLY A 137 -9.30 6.39 20.66
C GLY A 137 -8.06 7.26 20.61
N LEU A 138 -6.98 6.79 19.98
CA LEU A 138 -5.75 7.57 19.79
C LEU A 138 -6.01 8.84 18.97
N ASN A 139 -6.85 8.75 17.93
CA ASN A 139 -7.24 9.91 17.14
C ASN A 139 -8.05 10.93 17.96
N ALA A 140 -9.02 10.46 18.76
CA ALA A 140 -9.83 11.31 19.63
C ALA A 140 -9.00 12.04 20.71
N LEU A 141 -7.91 11.43 21.18
CA LEU A 141 -6.99 12.01 22.16
C LEU A 141 -5.95 12.98 21.56
N GLY A 142 -6.01 13.25 20.25
CA GLY A 142 -5.13 14.21 19.59
C GLY A 142 -3.69 13.71 19.45
N ALA A 143 -3.50 12.45 19.03
CA ALA A 143 -2.19 11.83 18.87
C ALA A 143 -1.27 12.66 17.93
N THR A 144 -0.42 13.49 18.55
CA THR A 144 0.65 14.28 17.92
C THR A 144 1.95 13.47 17.74
N PHE A 145 1.92 12.17 18.03
CA PHE A 145 3.09 11.29 18.13
C PHE A 145 3.41 10.44 16.87
N VAL A 146 2.72 10.66 15.75
CA VAL A 146 2.76 9.70 14.62
C VAL A 146 3.96 9.91 13.69
N GLY A 147 4.43 11.16 13.48
CA GLY A 147 5.37 11.48 12.39
C GLY A 147 6.77 10.86 12.48
N LYS A 148 7.45 10.93 13.64
CA LYS A 148 8.77 10.30 13.82
C LYS A 148 8.69 8.78 13.94
N THR A 149 7.59 8.29 14.51
CA THR A 149 7.35 6.87 14.72
C THR A 149 7.17 6.15 13.38
N GLU A 150 6.52 6.79 12.40
CA GLU A 150 6.31 6.22 11.07
C GLU A 150 7.62 5.91 10.35
N GLU A 151 8.58 6.84 10.30
CA GLU A 151 9.87 6.62 9.60
C GLU A 151 10.62 5.40 10.15
N TRP A 152 10.64 5.25 11.49
CA TRP A 152 11.23 4.08 12.16
C TRP A 152 10.48 2.78 11.85
N ILE A 153 9.14 2.80 11.90
CA ILE A 153 8.31 1.62 11.58
C ILE A 153 8.52 1.19 10.12
N VAL A 154 8.61 2.14 9.19
CA VAL A 154 8.89 1.85 7.78
C VAL A 154 10.27 1.22 7.63
N GLY A 155 11.31 1.79 8.24
CA GLY A 155 12.64 1.20 8.21
C GLY A 155 12.67 -0.25 8.73
N LEU A 156 11.99 -0.50 9.85
CA LEU A 156 11.89 -1.84 10.45
C LEU A 156 11.17 -2.83 9.52
N LYS A 157 9.97 -2.50 9.03
CA LYS A 157 9.19 -3.42 8.18
C LYS A 157 9.89 -3.71 6.85
N ILE A 158 10.55 -2.72 6.25
CA ILE A 158 11.36 -2.92 5.04
C ILE A 158 12.54 -3.84 5.31
N SER A 159 13.22 -3.67 6.45
CA SER A 159 14.33 -4.55 6.83
C SER A 159 13.87 -6.01 6.97
N ILE A 160 12.74 -6.24 7.63
CA ILE A 160 12.14 -7.59 7.76
C ILE A 160 11.83 -8.18 6.39
N LEU A 161 11.22 -7.41 5.49
CA LEU A 161 10.87 -7.89 4.15
C LEU A 161 12.11 -8.17 3.28
N LEU A 162 13.17 -7.37 3.39
CA LEU A 162 14.41 -7.62 2.67
C LEU A 162 15.12 -8.88 3.18
N ILE A 163 15.09 -9.13 4.49
CA ILE A 163 15.58 -10.39 5.08
C ILE A 163 14.75 -11.57 4.58
N PHE A 164 13.42 -11.46 4.60
CA PHE A 164 12.51 -12.48 4.08
C PHE A 164 12.83 -12.82 2.62
N VAL A 165 12.98 -11.82 1.75
CA VAL A 165 13.34 -12.02 0.34
C VAL A 165 14.70 -12.68 0.23
N SER A 166 15.70 -12.18 0.96
CA SER A 166 17.09 -12.65 0.84
C SER A 166 17.23 -14.13 1.27
N VAL A 167 16.58 -14.53 2.36
CA VAL A 167 16.59 -15.91 2.85
C VAL A 167 15.73 -16.80 1.94
N GLY A 168 14.53 -16.37 1.59
CA GLY A 168 13.60 -17.18 0.82
C GLY A 168 14.02 -17.42 -0.63
N LEU A 169 14.84 -16.53 -1.22
CA LEU A 169 15.41 -16.72 -2.56
C LEU A 169 16.30 -17.97 -2.66
N TRP A 170 16.91 -18.43 -1.57
CA TRP A 170 17.75 -19.64 -1.58
C TRP A 170 16.95 -20.94 -1.69
N THR A 171 15.67 -20.92 -1.35
CA THR A 171 14.81 -22.11 -1.28
C THR A 171 13.70 -22.13 -2.32
N VAL A 172 13.65 -21.13 -3.22
CA VAL A 172 12.63 -21.03 -4.27
C VAL A 172 12.66 -22.25 -5.19
N ASN A 173 11.52 -22.92 -5.31
CA ASN A 173 11.24 -23.88 -6.36
C ASN A 173 10.69 -23.16 -7.60
N LEU A 174 11.53 -23.05 -8.63
CA LEU A 174 11.16 -22.40 -9.90
C LEU A 174 10.01 -23.10 -10.65
N GLN A 175 9.69 -24.36 -10.32
CA GLN A 175 8.54 -25.04 -10.92
C GLN A 175 7.23 -24.34 -10.54
N GLN A 176 7.11 -23.81 -9.31
CA GLN A 176 5.87 -23.19 -8.82
C GLN A 176 5.45 -21.94 -9.61
N VAL A 177 6.41 -21.22 -10.19
CA VAL A 177 6.16 -19.97 -10.95
C VAL A 177 6.00 -20.20 -12.46
N GLN A 178 6.11 -21.44 -12.93
CA GLN A 178 5.96 -21.75 -14.35
C GLN A 178 4.53 -21.43 -14.84
N PRO A 179 4.36 -21.00 -16.11
CA PRO A 179 3.03 -20.72 -16.68
C PRO A 179 2.01 -21.85 -16.54
N SER A 180 2.45 -23.11 -16.44
CA SER A 180 1.58 -24.26 -16.19
C SER A 180 0.87 -24.24 -14.83
N ASN A 181 1.44 -23.52 -13.85
CA ASN A 181 0.92 -23.37 -12.50
C ASN A 181 0.21 -22.02 -12.30
N TRP A 182 -0.06 -21.28 -13.37
CA TRP A 182 -0.81 -20.04 -13.29
C TRP A 182 -2.31 -20.35 -13.22
N SER A 183 -3.06 -19.47 -12.58
CA SER A 183 -4.51 -19.51 -12.68
C SER A 183 -4.97 -19.11 -14.07
N ASN A 184 -6.28 -19.26 -14.32
CA ASN A 184 -6.86 -18.77 -15.56
C ASN A 184 -6.79 -17.23 -15.63
N LEU A 185 -6.85 -16.69 -16.85
CA LEU A 185 -6.67 -15.25 -17.07
C LEU A 185 -7.67 -14.37 -16.27
N PRO A 186 -8.98 -14.71 -16.17
CA PRO A 186 -9.91 -13.94 -15.33
C PRO A 186 -9.50 -13.84 -13.86
N GLU A 187 -9.09 -14.96 -13.25
CA GLU A 187 -8.64 -14.99 -11.85
C GLU A 187 -7.34 -14.21 -11.65
N LEU A 188 -6.40 -14.34 -12.59
CA LEU A 188 -5.15 -13.58 -12.56
C LEU A 188 -5.41 -12.06 -12.63
N ILE A 189 -6.35 -11.63 -13.48
CA ILE A 189 -6.79 -10.22 -13.56
C ILE A 189 -7.46 -9.79 -12.26
N ALA A 190 -8.35 -10.62 -11.70
CA ALA A 190 -9.00 -10.33 -10.42
C ALA A 190 -7.98 -10.16 -9.29
N GLY A 191 -6.97 -11.04 -9.22
CA GLY A 191 -5.83 -10.89 -8.31
C GLY A 191 -5.08 -9.58 -8.53
N GLY A 192 -4.80 -9.22 -9.78
CA GLY A 192 -4.17 -7.95 -10.15
C GLY A 192 -4.96 -6.71 -9.69
N MET A 193 -6.30 -6.73 -9.80
CA MET A 193 -7.15 -5.63 -9.32
C MET A 193 -7.06 -5.44 -7.80
N ILE A 194 -7.02 -6.55 -7.04
CA ILE A 194 -6.86 -6.50 -5.58
C ILE A 194 -5.46 -6.01 -5.22
N ILE A 195 -4.44 -6.45 -5.95
CA ILE A 195 -3.06 -5.98 -5.76
C ILE A 195 -2.93 -4.47 -6.00
N PHE A 196 -3.70 -3.89 -6.91
CA PHE A 196 -3.63 -2.45 -7.16
C PHE A 196 -3.87 -1.62 -5.88
N LEU A 197 -4.74 -2.08 -4.97
CA LEU A 197 -4.94 -1.44 -3.66
C LEU A 197 -3.64 -1.40 -2.83
N ALA A 198 -2.76 -2.39 -2.98
CA ALA A 198 -1.49 -2.42 -2.25
C ALA A 198 -0.48 -1.35 -2.72
N TYR A 199 -0.72 -0.74 -3.88
CA TYR A 199 0.08 0.37 -4.42
C TYR A 199 -0.54 1.74 -4.13
N GLU A 200 -1.80 1.84 -3.73
CA GLU A 200 -2.53 3.12 -3.52
C GLU A 200 -1.84 4.04 -2.50
N GLY A 201 -1.01 3.51 -1.60
CA GLY A 201 -0.30 4.28 -0.59
C GLY A 201 0.59 5.42 -1.11
N PHE A 202 0.94 5.45 -2.41
CA PHE A 202 1.65 6.61 -2.98
C PHE A 202 0.83 7.91 -2.92
N GLU A 203 -0.50 7.84 -2.83
CA GLU A 203 -1.39 9.00 -2.76
C GLU A 203 -1.15 9.86 -1.52
N LEU A 204 -0.63 9.26 -0.44
CA LEU A 204 -0.25 9.98 0.77
C LEU A 204 0.81 11.05 0.51
N ILE A 205 1.64 10.89 -0.53
CA ILE A 205 2.60 11.91 -0.97
C ILE A 205 1.88 13.17 -1.46
N ALA A 206 0.73 13.03 -2.14
CA ALA A 206 -0.05 14.17 -2.62
C ALA A 206 -0.65 14.96 -1.45
N ASN A 207 -1.17 14.27 -0.43
CA ASN A 207 -1.70 14.90 0.79
C ASN A 207 -0.60 15.65 1.57
N ALA A 208 0.63 15.15 1.56
CA ALA A 208 1.78 15.80 2.19
C ALA A 208 2.44 16.88 1.31
N SER A 209 1.93 17.15 0.10
CA SER A 209 2.63 17.92 -0.94
C SER A 209 3.00 19.35 -0.53
N VAL A 210 2.17 19.99 0.31
CA VAL A 210 2.39 21.36 0.80
C VAL A 210 3.57 21.48 1.75
N ASP A 211 3.93 20.40 2.43
CA ASP A 211 4.97 20.36 3.45
C ASP A 211 6.31 19.86 2.90
N VAL A 212 6.41 19.59 1.60
CA VAL A 212 7.62 19.07 0.95
C VAL A 212 8.63 20.17 0.65
N LYS A 213 9.88 20.00 1.07
CA LYS A 213 11.00 20.86 0.66
C LYS A 213 11.25 20.73 -0.84
N ASN A 214 11.45 21.84 -1.54
CA ASN A 214 11.71 21.87 -2.99
C ASN A 214 10.73 21.01 -3.81
N PRO A 215 9.40 21.25 -3.71
CA PRO A 215 8.36 20.33 -4.19
C PRO A 215 8.47 20.05 -5.69
N LYS A 216 8.83 21.05 -6.51
CA LYS A 216 9.04 20.89 -7.96
C LYS A 216 10.05 19.80 -8.32
N LYS A 217 11.07 19.59 -7.49
CA LYS A 217 12.13 18.58 -7.69
C LYS A 217 11.85 17.31 -6.91
N ASN A 218 11.41 17.45 -5.65
CA ASN A 218 11.32 16.33 -4.73
C ASN A 218 10.02 15.53 -4.86
N LEU A 219 8.88 16.14 -5.21
CA LEU A 219 7.63 15.39 -5.37
C LEU A 219 7.72 14.37 -6.50
N PRO A 220 8.11 14.72 -7.75
CA PRO A 220 8.17 13.72 -8.82
C PRO A 220 9.15 12.59 -8.51
N ARG A 221 10.31 12.93 -7.92
CA ARG A 221 11.30 11.92 -7.51
C ARG A 221 10.74 11.02 -6.43
N ALA A 222 10.03 11.56 -5.43
CA ALA A 222 9.48 10.77 -4.36
C ALA A 222 8.41 9.79 -4.84
N PHE A 223 7.51 10.22 -5.74
CA PHE A 223 6.53 9.33 -6.37
C PHE A 223 7.21 8.17 -7.09
N TYR A 224 8.10 8.46 -8.06
CA TYR A 224 8.72 7.40 -8.84
C TYR A 224 9.63 6.50 -8.02
N THR A 225 10.44 7.06 -7.12
CA THR A 225 11.32 6.26 -6.25
C THR A 225 10.50 5.33 -5.37
N SER A 226 9.43 5.82 -4.74
CA SER A 226 8.60 4.99 -3.86
C SER A 226 7.90 3.89 -4.65
N VAL A 227 7.26 4.23 -5.78
CA VAL A 227 6.48 3.27 -6.57
C VAL A 227 7.39 2.22 -7.21
N LEU A 228 8.48 2.62 -7.87
CA LEU A 228 9.40 1.67 -8.48
C LEU A 228 10.05 0.74 -7.45
N PHE A 229 10.43 1.26 -6.28
CA PHE A 229 10.97 0.45 -5.21
C PHE A 229 9.95 -0.59 -4.72
N VAL A 230 8.71 -0.17 -4.47
CA VAL A 230 7.65 -1.07 -4.00
C VAL A 230 7.28 -2.11 -5.06
N ILE A 231 7.24 -1.76 -6.35
CA ILE A 231 7.03 -2.72 -7.43
C ILE A 231 8.09 -3.83 -7.38
N GLY A 232 9.37 -3.46 -7.34
CA GLY A 232 10.46 -4.43 -7.25
C GLY A 232 10.35 -5.30 -6.00
N LEU A 233 10.08 -4.68 -4.85
CA LEU A 233 9.92 -5.38 -3.58
C LEU A 233 8.76 -6.37 -3.61
N TYR A 234 7.60 -5.98 -4.12
CA TYR A 234 6.41 -6.84 -4.16
C TYR A 234 6.53 -7.99 -5.15
N ILE A 235 7.16 -7.77 -6.31
CA ILE A 235 7.48 -8.85 -7.25
C ILE A 235 8.41 -9.86 -6.55
N LEU A 236 9.44 -9.40 -5.84
CA LEU A 236 10.35 -10.30 -5.13
C LEU A 236 9.67 -11.06 -3.99
N ILE A 237 8.86 -10.38 -3.18
CA ILE A 237 8.10 -11.02 -2.09
C ILE A 237 7.16 -12.08 -2.66
N SER A 238 6.34 -11.72 -3.65
CA SER A 238 5.39 -12.67 -4.25
C SER A 238 6.09 -13.85 -4.92
N PHE A 239 7.21 -13.61 -5.61
CA PHE A 239 8.03 -14.66 -6.21
C PHE A 239 8.57 -15.62 -5.16
N VAL A 240 9.12 -15.10 -4.07
CA VAL A 240 9.63 -15.92 -2.96
C VAL A 240 8.50 -16.69 -2.29
N THR A 241 7.36 -16.05 -2.03
CA THR A 241 6.19 -16.69 -1.40
C THR A 241 5.65 -17.85 -2.25
N VAL A 242 5.37 -17.60 -3.52
CA VAL A 242 4.89 -18.62 -4.48
C VAL A 242 5.92 -19.71 -4.68
N GLY A 243 7.21 -19.36 -4.75
CA GLY A 243 8.29 -20.32 -4.92
C GLY A 243 8.49 -21.29 -3.75
N ASN A 244 8.03 -20.93 -2.55
CA ASN A 244 8.26 -21.70 -1.33
C ASN A 244 7.00 -22.32 -0.71
N LEU A 245 5.81 -21.87 -1.09
CA LEU A 245 4.55 -22.43 -0.65
C LEU A 245 3.92 -23.27 -1.76
N SER A 246 3.31 -24.40 -1.42
CA SER A 246 2.53 -25.16 -2.38
C SER A 246 1.34 -24.33 -2.83
N VAL A 247 1.29 -24.04 -4.13
CA VAL A 247 0.18 -23.35 -4.75
C VAL A 247 -0.78 -24.40 -5.30
N GLY A 248 -1.48 -25.09 -4.39
CA GLY A 248 -2.34 -26.24 -4.68
C GLY A 248 -2.73 -26.98 -3.42
#